data_AF-A0A2D8UB36-F1
#
_entry.id   AF-A0A2D8UB36-F1
#
_cell.length_a   1.000
_cell.length_b   1.000
_cell.length_c   1.000
_cell.angle_alpha   90.00
_cell.angle_beta   90.00
_cell.angle_gamma   90.00
#
_symmetry.space_group_name_H-M   'P 1'
#
loop_
_entity.id
_entity.type
_entity.pdbx_description
1 polymer ?
#
loop_
_entity_poly.entity_id
_entity_poly.type
_entity_poly.pdbx_seq_one_letter_code
_entity_poly.pdbx_strand_id
1 'polypeptide(L)'
;MTENESISIALEKQCSIYRQMFNVGRQQHVCIENEDYSGLNQSFSEMHQLMELARIGQDCLPNMSEISNKYRRYLVRMRAWLEKLQEQRVNTQREAELLLEKSRLDTRHIGQGRKAIRGYRSSNFKTAKFFDGVR
;
A
#
# COMPACT_ATOMS: atom_id res chain seq x y z
N MET A 1 14.55 -28.93 26.60
CA MET A 1 14.51 -28.64 25.15
C MET A 1 15.93 -28.45 24.68
N THR A 2 16.36 -29.14 23.63
CA THR A 2 17.73 -28.98 23.12
C THR A 2 17.84 -27.65 22.37
N GLU A 3 18.98 -26.97 22.48
CA GLU A 3 19.25 -25.67 21.83
C GLU A 3 18.90 -25.66 20.32
N ASN A 4 19.14 -26.79 19.66
CA ASN A 4 18.81 -27.03 18.25
C ASN A 4 17.31 -27.01 17.92
N GLU A 5 16.47 -27.40 18.87
CA GLU A 5 15.00 -27.41 18.74
C GLU A 5 14.46 -25.98 18.87
N SER A 6 15.04 -25.19 19.78
CA SER A 6 14.73 -23.76 19.96
C SER A 6 14.99 -22.95 18.68
N ILE A 7 16.14 -23.18 18.02
CA ILE A 7 16.50 -22.50 16.76
C ILE A 7 15.53 -22.83 15.64
N SER A 8 15.14 -24.11 15.50
CA SER A 8 14.19 -24.54 14.47
C SER A 8 12.83 -23.86 14.63
N ILE A 9 12.36 -23.74 15.87
CA ILE A 9 11.09 -23.08 16.21
C ILE A 9 11.17 -21.59 15.88
N ALA A 10 12.26 -20.92 16.25
CA ALA A 10 12.46 -19.50 15.94
C ALA A 10 12.47 -19.23 14.42
N LEU A 11 13.15 -20.08 13.65
CA LEU A 11 13.21 -19.98 12.19
C LEU A 11 11.84 -20.23 11.52
N GLU A 12 11.07 -21.21 12.01
CA GLU A 12 9.71 -21.45 11.48
C GLU A 12 8.77 -20.29 11.84
N LYS A 13 8.89 -19.74 13.05
CA LYS A 13 8.14 -18.55 13.47
C LYS A 13 8.43 -17.37 12.55
N GLN A 14 9.70 -17.14 12.20
CA GLN A 14 10.07 -16.10 11.24
C GLN A 14 9.50 -16.33 9.83
N CYS A 15 9.57 -17.57 9.32
CA CYS A 15 8.91 -17.90 8.05
C CYS A 15 7.41 -17.60 8.08
N SER A 16 6.75 -17.90 9.21
CA SER A 16 5.33 -17.62 9.40
C SER A 16 5.02 -16.13 9.41
N ILE A 17 5.85 -15.31 10.07
CA ILE A 17 5.70 -13.85 10.08
C ILE A 17 5.80 -13.28 8.67
N TYR A 18 6.81 -13.66 7.88
CA TYR A 18 6.92 -13.18 6.50
C TYR A 18 5.76 -13.63 5.61
N ARG A 19 5.26 -14.86 5.80
CA ARG A 19 4.06 -15.32 5.11
C ARG A 19 2.84 -14.49 5.47
N GLN A 20 2.67 -14.12 6.75
CA GLN A 20 1.57 -13.27 7.18
C GLN A 20 1.69 -11.87 6.59
N MET A 21 2.89 -11.28 6.59
CA MET A 21 3.15 -10.00 5.94
C MET A 21 2.76 -10.05 4.46
N PHE A 22 3.07 -11.14 3.76
CA PHE A 22 2.71 -11.30 2.35
C PHE A 22 1.19 -11.29 2.15
N ASN A 23 0.45 -11.96 3.02
CA ASN A 23 -1.01 -11.95 2.97
C ASN A 23 -1.59 -10.55 3.25
N VAL A 24 -1.06 -9.83 4.23
CA VAL A 24 -1.49 -8.45 4.54
C VAL A 24 -1.17 -7.52 3.37
N GLY A 25 0.01 -7.66 2.74
CA GLY A 25 0.32 -6.93 1.52
C GLY A 25 -0.69 -7.19 0.39
N ARG A 26 -1.27 -8.41 0.33
CA ARG A 26 -2.26 -8.74 -0.71
C ARG A 26 -3.58 -8.04 -0.41
N GLN A 27 -3.94 -7.95 0.87
CA GLN A 27 -5.09 -7.17 1.31
C GLN A 27 -4.91 -5.69 1.01
N GLN A 28 -3.72 -5.12 1.25
CA GLN A 28 -3.42 -3.73 0.91
C GLN A 28 -3.63 -3.46 -0.58
N HIS A 29 -3.09 -4.32 -1.45
CA HIS A 29 -3.30 -4.22 -2.89
C HIS A 29 -4.79 -4.29 -3.27
N VAL A 30 -5.56 -5.24 -2.71
CA VAL A 30 -7.01 -5.33 -2.94
C VAL A 30 -7.75 -4.08 -2.43
N CYS A 31 -7.36 -3.51 -1.29
CA CYS A 31 -7.94 -2.26 -0.81
C CYS A 31 -7.64 -1.09 -1.74
N ILE A 32 -6.44 -1.04 -2.33
CA ILE A 32 -6.06 -0.01 -3.31
C ILE A 32 -6.89 -0.14 -4.59
N GLU A 33 -7.04 -1.35 -5.13
CA GLU A 33 -7.86 -1.60 -6.33
C GLU A 33 -9.33 -1.21 -6.13
N ASN A 34 -9.85 -1.40 -4.92
CA ASN A 34 -11.23 -1.08 -4.56
C ASN A 34 -11.42 0.34 -3.98
N GLU A 35 -10.35 1.14 -3.89
CA GLU A 35 -10.36 2.45 -3.24
C GLU A 35 -10.88 2.42 -1.78
N ASP A 36 -10.69 1.30 -1.06
CA ASP A 36 -11.08 1.10 0.34
C ASP A 36 -10.01 1.65 1.30
N TYR A 37 -10.15 2.94 1.64
CA TYR A 37 -9.26 3.63 2.56
C TYR A 37 -9.30 3.09 3.99
N SER A 38 -10.44 2.56 4.45
CA SER A 38 -10.58 2.04 5.82
C SER A 38 -9.82 0.72 5.96
N GLY A 39 -10.04 -0.21 5.03
CA GLY A 39 -9.30 -1.47 4.98
C GLY A 39 -7.80 -1.26 4.75
N LEU A 40 -7.44 -0.25 3.95
CA LEU A 40 -6.03 0.12 3.75
C LEU A 40 -5.36 0.59 5.06
N ASN A 41 -6.02 1.45 5.84
CA ASN A 41 -5.48 1.93 7.11
C ASN A 41 -5.32 0.80 8.15
N GLN A 42 -6.30 -0.10 8.23
CA GLN A 42 -6.24 -1.27 9.10
C GLN A 42 -5.08 -2.18 8.70
N SER A 43 -4.98 -2.54 7.42
CA SER A 43 -3.92 -3.43 6.92
C SER A 43 -2.52 -2.81 7.05
N PHE A 44 -2.36 -1.48 6.98
CA PHE A 44 -1.09 -0.83 7.35
C PHE A 44 -0.73 -1.03 8.82
N SER A 45 -1.71 -0.92 9.71
CA SER A 45 -1.48 -1.13 11.15
C SER A 45 -1.06 -2.57 11.45
N GLU A 46 -1.72 -3.54 10.81
CA GLU A 46 -1.36 -4.98 10.89
C GLU A 46 0.04 -5.25 10.31
N MET A 47 0.38 -4.65 9.17
CA MET A 47 1.72 -4.75 8.57
C MET A 47 2.80 -4.21 9.52
N HIS A 48 2.57 -3.05 10.15
CA HIS A 48 3.52 -2.48 11.11
C HIS A 48 3.77 -3.40 12.31
N GLN A 49 2.72 -4.01 12.86
CA GLN A 49 2.88 -4.98 13.94
C GLN A 49 3.71 -6.20 13.50
N LEU A 50 3.44 -6.73 12.30
CA LEU A 50 4.21 -7.85 11.76
C LEU A 50 5.67 -7.50 11.47
N MET A 51 5.95 -6.29 10.98
CA MET A 51 7.32 -5.80 10.79
C MET A 51 8.08 -5.72 12.11
N GLU A 52 7.43 -5.29 13.18
CA GLU A 52 8.05 -5.23 14.51
C GLU A 52 8.32 -6.64 15.06
N LEU A 53 7.37 -7.57 14.91
CA LEU A 53 7.58 -8.97 15.26
C LEU A 53 8.71 -9.61 14.44
N ALA A 54 8.81 -9.29 13.16
CA ALA A 54 9.89 -9.74 12.29
C ALA A 54 11.24 -9.22 12.79
N ARG A 55 11.33 -7.93 13.15
CA ARG A 55 12.54 -7.31 13.69
C ARG A 55 12.98 -7.98 15.00
N ILE A 56 12.08 -8.07 15.97
CA ILE A 56 12.36 -8.72 17.27
C ILE A 56 12.84 -10.16 17.06
N GLY A 57 12.15 -10.92 16.20
CA GLY A 57 12.56 -12.29 15.98
C GLY A 57 13.89 -12.41 15.22
N GLN A 58 14.27 -11.43 14.38
CA GLN A 58 15.57 -11.41 13.70
C GLN A 58 16.69 -11.19 14.71
N ASP A 59 16.48 -10.30 15.68
CA ASP A 59 17.41 -10.06 16.78
C ASP A 59 17.62 -11.31 17.66
N CYS A 60 16.62 -12.20 17.71
CA CYS A 60 16.69 -13.47 18.43
C CYS A 60 17.30 -14.63 17.62
N LEU A 61 17.59 -14.45 16.32
CA LEU A 61 18.18 -15.50 15.51
C LEU A 61 19.69 -15.57 15.73
N PRO A 62 20.27 -16.79 15.80
CA PRO A 62 21.72 -16.94 15.90
C PRO A 62 22.38 -16.42 14.62
N ASN A 63 23.69 -16.15 14.68
CA ASN A 63 24.43 -15.70 13.51
C ASN A 63 24.30 -16.70 12.35
N MET A 64 23.64 -16.25 11.28
CA MET A 64 23.23 -17.13 10.18
C MET A 64 24.42 -17.61 9.33
N SER A 65 25.62 -17.03 9.49
CA SER A 65 26.84 -17.46 8.79
C SER A 65 27.37 -18.81 9.27
N GLU A 66 27.05 -19.20 10.50
CA GLU A 66 27.51 -20.45 11.14
C GLU A 66 26.45 -21.55 11.09
N ILE A 67 25.36 -21.30 10.38
CA ILE A 67 24.23 -22.21 10.34
C ILE A 67 24.58 -23.49 9.58
N SER A 68 24.51 -24.62 10.29
CA SER A 68 24.69 -25.94 9.70
C SER A 68 23.71 -26.17 8.54
N ASN A 69 24.10 -27.02 7.59
CA ASN A 69 23.25 -27.45 6.46
C ASN A 69 21.84 -27.91 6.91
N LYS A 70 21.68 -28.35 8.16
CA LYS A 70 20.41 -28.75 8.76
C LYS A 70 19.32 -27.67 8.67
N TYR A 71 19.68 -26.38 8.78
CA TYR A 71 18.70 -25.29 8.76
C TYR A 71 18.61 -24.57 7.43
N ARG A 72 19.37 -25.00 6.41
CA ARG A 72 19.41 -24.38 5.09
C ARG A 72 18.02 -24.26 4.45
N ARG A 73 17.13 -25.24 4.65
CA ARG A 73 15.75 -25.18 4.13
C ARG A 73 14.98 -23.96 4.65
N TYR A 74 15.21 -23.57 5.90
CA TYR A 74 14.52 -22.44 6.51
C TYR A 74 15.03 -21.13 5.91
N LEU A 75 16.34 -20.98 5.75
CA LEU A 75 16.93 -19.82 5.09
C LEU A 75 16.42 -19.64 3.66
N VAL A 76 16.35 -20.72 2.88
CA VAL A 76 15.78 -20.69 1.52
C VAL A 76 14.32 -20.25 1.54
N ARG A 77 13.51 -20.77 2.46
CA ARG A 77 12.10 -20.36 2.61
C ARG A 77 11.96 -18.91 3.04
N MET A 78 12.77 -18.43 3.98
CA MET A 78 12.76 -17.03 4.42
C MET A 78 13.11 -16.09 3.27
N ARG A 79 14.17 -16.39 2.51
CA ARG A 79 14.56 -15.62 1.32
C ARG A 79 13.44 -15.57 0.29
N ALA A 80 12.84 -16.72 -0.03
CA ALA A 80 11.73 -16.77 -0.98
C ALA A 80 10.53 -15.92 -0.53
N TRP A 81 10.23 -15.86 0.77
CA TRP A 81 9.18 -14.97 1.27
C TRP A 81 9.57 -13.50 1.22
N LEU A 82 10.81 -13.15 1.56
CA LEU A 82 11.32 -11.77 1.47
C LEU A 82 11.34 -11.26 0.03
N GLU A 83 11.73 -12.09 -0.94
CA GLU A 83 11.68 -11.77 -2.37
C GLU A 83 10.25 -11.49 -2.83
N LYS A 84 9.29 -12.35 -2.46
CA LYS A 84 7.86 -12.14 -2.75
C LYS A 84 7.30 -10.87 -2.12
N LEU A 85 7.69 -10.59 -0.87
CA LEU A 85 7.31 -9.34 -0.19
C LEU A 85 7.84 -8.11 -0.91
N GLN A 86 9.10 -8.17 -1.36
CA GLN A 86 9.73 -7.07 -2.08
C GLN A 86 9.06 -6.83 -3.43
N GLU A 87 8.80 -7.88 -4.20
CA GLU A 87 8.07 -7.81 -5.47
C GLU A 87 6.69 -7.18 -5.27
N GLN A 88 5.95 -7.69 -4.29
CA GLN A 88 4.63 -7.19 -3.96
C GLN A 88 4.66 -5.71 -3.57
N ARG A 89 5.58 -5.30 -2.70
CA ARG A 89 5.72 -3.90 -2.28
C ARG A 89 5.91 -2.97 -3.48
N VAL A 90 6.76 -3.36 -4.42
CA VAL A 90 7.04 -2.58 -5.64
C VAL A 90 5.79 -2.47 -6.51
N ASN A 91 5.03 -3.56 -6.68
CA ASN A 91 3.82 -3.56 -7.49
C ASN A 91 2.72 -2.69 -6.86
N THR A 92 2.45 -2.87 -5.56
CA THR A 92 1.49 -2.07 -4.81
C THR A 92 1.83 -0.58 -4.81
N GLN A 93 3.13 -0.25 -4.67
CA GLN A 93 3.59 1.14 -4.77
C GLN A 93 3.32 1.74 -6.16
N ARG A 94 3.64 1.01 -7.23
CA ARG A 94 3.40 1.46 -8.61
C ARG A 94 1.93 1.78 -8.85
N GLU A 95 1.02 0.94 -8.38
CA GLU A 95 -0.42 1.16 -8.54
C GLU A 95 -0.92 2.36 -7.73
N ALA A 96 -0.44 2.50 -6.49
CA ALA A 96 -0.75 3.67 -5.68
C ALA A 96 -0.31 4.98 -6.37
N GLU A 97 0.87 4.98 -6.98
CA GLU A 97 1.38 6.12 -7.76
C GLU A 97 0.50 6.43 -8.98
N LEU A 98 0.04 5.41 -9.72
CA LEU A 98 -0.89 5.57 -10.84
C LEU A 98 -2.24 6.15 -10.41
N LEU A 99 -2.81 5.68 -9.30
CA LEU A 99 -4.06 6.20 -8.76
C LEU A 99 -3.93 7.66 -8.31
N LEU A 100 -2.80 8.01 -7.68
CA LEU A 100 -2.51 9.40 -7.31
C LEU A 100 -2.37 10.31 -8.53
N GLU A 101 -1.75 9.84 -9.61
CA GLU A 101 -1.64 10.60 -10.86
C GLU A 101 -3.02 10.85 -11.46
N LYS A 102 -3.85 9.81 -11.57
CA LYS A 102 -5.24 9.91 -12.06
C LYS A 102 -6.07 10.88 -11.22
N SER A 103 -6.03 10.76 -9.89
CA SER A 103 -6.75 11.65 -8.97
C SER A 103 -6.31 13.12 -9.11
N ARG A 104 -5.01 13.37 -9.32
CA ARG A 104 -4.49 14.72 -9.59
C ARG A 104 -5.00 15.30 -10.90
N LEU A 105 -5.09 14.48 -11.96
CA LEU A 105 -5.66 14.90 -13.24
C LEU A 105 -7.14 15.25 -13.10
N ASP A 106 -7.92 14.40 -12.43
CA ASP A 106 -9.35 14.63 -12.18
C ASP A 106 -9.58 15.93 -11.39
N THR A 107 -8.77 16.16 -10.35
CA THR A 107 -8.83 17.40 -9.55
C THR A 107 -8.52 18.64 -10.39
N ARG A 108 -7.55 18.55 -11.32
CA ARG A 108 -7.24 19.66 -12.25
C ARG A 108 -8.41 19.93 -13.20
N HIS A 109 -9.06 18.90 -13.74
CA HIS A 109 -10.23 19.06 -14.60
C HIS A 109 -11.41 19.67 -13.87
N ILE A 110 -11.69 19.27 -12.62
CA ILE A 110 -12.71 19.90 -11.78
C ILE A 110 -12.38 21.38 -11.55
N GLY A 111 -11.11 21.70 -11.27
CA GLY A 111 -10.64 23.08 -11.11
C GLY A 111 -10.82 23.93 -12.38
N GLN A 112 -10.54 23.37 -13.55
CA GLN A 112 -10.73 24.03 -14.85
C GLN A 112 -12.22 24.20 -15.19
N GLY A 113 -13.06 23.20 -14.94
CA GLY A 113 -14.51 23.29 -15.12
C GLY A 113 -15.14 24.36 -14.23
N ARG A 114 -14.71 24.48 -12.96
CA ARG A 114 -15.15 25.57 -12.06
C ARG A 114 -14.69 26.95 -12.54
N LYS A 115 -13.49 27.07 -13.14
CA LYS A 115 -13.03 28.32 -13.77
C LYS A 115 -13.84 28.66 -15.02
N ALA A 116 -14.16 27.68 -15.86
CA ALA A 116 -15.00 27.87 -17.05
C ALA A 116 -16.42 28.34 -16.68
N ILE A 117 -17.06 27.71 -15.68
CA ILE A 117 -18.39 28.11 -15.19
C ILE A 117 -18.39 29.53 -14.62
N ARG A 118 -17.33 29.94 -13.91
CA ARG A 118 -17.18 31.34 -13.44
C ARG A 118 -16.99 32.31 -14.60
N GLY A 119 -16.20 31.96 -15.61
CA GLY A 119 -15.99 32.77 -16.81
C GLY A 119 -17.28 33.01 -17.60
N TYR A 120 -18.17 32.00 -17.68
CA TYR A 120 -19.49 32.15 -18.29
C TYR A 120 -20.47 33.00 -17.47
N ARG A 121 -20.39 32.97 -16.13
CA ARG A 121 -21.24 33.81 -15.27
C ARG A 121 -20.85 35.29 -15.27
N SER A 122 -19.60 35.63 -15.62
CA SER A 122 -19.15 37.03 -15.60
C SER A 122 -19.25 37.74 -16.96
N SER A 123 -19.70 37.07 -18.03
CA SER A 123 -19.60 37.61 -19.39
C SER A 123 -20.90 38.11 -20.03
N ASN A 124 -22.08 38.07 -19.39
CA ASN A 124 -23.28 38.72 -19.95
C ASN A 124 -24.31 39.14 -18.89
N PHE A 125 -24.15 40.34 -18.34
CA PHE A 125 -25.28 41.19 -17.96
C PHE A 125 -25.19 42.49 -18.78
N LYS A 126 -25.31 42.37 -20.11
CA LYS A 126 -25.81 43.49 -20.89
C LYS A 126 -27.29 43.55 -20.61
N THR A 127 -27.69 44.60 -19.90
CA THR A 127 -29.08 45.01 -19.68
C THR A 127 -29.88 44.84 -20.97
N ALA A 128 -30.76 43.84 -20.99
CA ALA A 128 -31.80 43.74 -21.99
C ALA A 128 -32.72 44.96 -21.80
N LYS A 129 -32.58 45.96 -22.67
CA LYS A 129 -33.58 47.03 -22.81
C LYS A 129 -34.84 46.35 -23.33
N PHE A 130 -35.82 46.14 -22.44
CA PHE A 130 -37.17 45.86 -22.86
C PHE A 130 -37.64 47.01 -23.74
N PHE A 131 -37.94 46.70 -24.99
CA PHE A 131 -38.54 47.62 -25.94
C PHE A 131 -40.05 47.58 -25.63
N ASP A 132 -40.56 48.59 -24.93
CA ASP A 132 -42.01 48.77 -24.75
C ASP A 132 -42.59 49.23 -26.09
N GLY A 133 -43.14 48.28 -26.83
CA GLY A 133 -43.91 48.54 -28.04
C GLY A 133 -45.29 49.08 -27.67
N VAL A 134 -45.39 50.40 -27.48
CA VAL A 134 -46.67 51.11 -27.52
C VAL A 134 -46.79 51.82 -28.87
N ARG A 135 -47.70 51.32 -29.71
CA ARG A 135 -48.47 52.11 -30.67
C ARG A 135 -49.77 51.40 -31.00
#